data_AF-A0A2N4YR41-F1
#
_entry.id   AF-A0A2N4YR41-F1
#
_cell.length_a   1.000
_cell.length_b   1.000
_cell.length_c   1.000
_cell.angle_alpha   90.00
_cell.angle_beta   90.00
_cell.angle_gamma   90.00
#
_symmetry.space_group_name_H-M   'P 1'
#
loop_
_entity.id
_entity.type
_entity.pdbx_description
1 polymer ?
#
loop_
_entity_poly.entity_id
_entity_poly.type
_entity_poly.pdbx_seq_one_letter_code
_entity_poly.pdbx_strand_id
1 'polypeptide(L)'
;RFLLFLFPLLTTMQLLKLQWPKYAGLWGQLIVFMGSFISVTNPPVYDYAAFFNDNLSKIVGVGFAWLAFAVLSPGSDARKGRRHIRALRRHFVDQLSRHPQHSEHEFESLVYHHVSQLSQSKDALARRWLLRWGVVLLNCSHVVWQLREWETRSDPLAQVRDLCINLLRDVMSERGVQQRPLASTLQELLRICDVLNHHHQPAARELAAAIWRLYCALSQLEQAPIAGTIGEKTT
;
A
#
# COMPACT_ATOMS: atom_id res chain seq x y z
N ARG A 1 -37.51 7.77 41.02
CA ARG A 1 -38.04 6.45 40.57
C ARG A 1 -37.58 6.11 39.14
N PHE A 2 -37.72 7.01 38.17
CA PHE A 2 -37.22 6.80 36.79
C PHE A 2 -35.70 6.52 36.68
N LEU A 3 -34.87 7.24 37.44
CA LEU A 3 -33.41 7.02 37.48
C LEU A 3 -33.02 5.61 37.95
N LEU A 4 -33.82 4.97 38.80
CA LEU A 4 -33.55 3.60 39.28
C LEU A 4 -33.78 2.56 38.18
N PHE A 5 -34.59 2.87 37.17
CA PHE A 5 -34.79 2.03 35.99
C PHE A 5 -33.72 2.31 34.92
N LEU A 6 -33.34 3.58 34.73
CA LEU A 6 -32.35 3.96 33.72
C LEU A 6 -30.94 3.51 34.07
N PHE A 7 -30.59 3.52 35.36
CA PHE A 7 -29.25 3.17 35.84
C PHE A 7 -28.78 1.76 35.46
N PRO A 8 -29.54 0.67 35.70
CA PRO A 8 -29.11 -0.67 35.29
C PRO A 8 -29.04 -0.82 33.76
N LEU A 9 -29.91 -0.15 33.00
CA LEU A 9 -29.90 -0.17 31.54
C LEU A 9 -28.65 0.51 30.94
N LEU A 10 -28.30 1.72 31.43
CA LEU A 10 -27.10 2.42 30.96
C LEU A 10 -25.83 1.68 31.38
N THR A 11 -25.80 1.11 32.58
CA THR A 11 -24.66 0.33 33.07
C THR A 11 -24.46 -0.92 32.22
N THR A 12 -25.52 -1.66 31.89
CA THR A 12 -25.42 -2.84 31.02
C THR A 12 -24.97 -2.49 29.61
N MET A 13 -25.49 -1.42 29.01
CA MET A 13 -25.02 -0.95 27.69
C MET A 13 -23.54 -0.50 27.71
N GLN A 14 -23.10 0.17 28.78
CA GLN A 14 -21.71 0.56 28.93
C GLN A 14 -20.77 -0.65 29.13
N LEU A 15 -21.25 -1.70 29.80
CA LEU A 15 -20.52 -2.96 29.92
C LEU A 15 -20.44 -3.71 28.58
N LEU A 16 -21.52 -3.74 27.79
CA LEU A 16 -21.53 -4.34 26.45
C LEU A 16 -20.59 -3.59 25.48
N LYS A 17 -20.51 -2.26 25.60
CA LYS A 17 -19.53 -1.44 24.87
C LYS A 17 -18.09 -1.88 25.17
N LEU A 18 -17.77 -2.18 26.44
CA LEU A 18 -16.43 -2.62 26.87
C LEU A 18 -16.14 -4.06 26.45
N GLN A 19 -17.15 -4.93 26.46
CA GLN A 19 -17.00 -6.34 26.07
C GLN A 19 -16.81 -6.49 24.55
N TRP A 20 -17.49 -5.67 23.75
CA TRP A 20 -17.45 -5.75 22.27
C TRP A 20 -16.76 -4.52 21.65
N PRO A 21 -15.42 -4.42 21.75
CA PRO A 21 -14.67 -3.23 21.31
C PRO A 21 -14.83 -2.95 19.81
N LYS A 22 -15.07 -3.98 19.00
CA LYS A 22 -15.36 -3.85 17.56
C LYS A 22 -16.62 -3.02 17.27
N TYR A 23 -17.59 -3.03 18.18
CA TYR A 23 -18.86 -2.30 18.05
C TYR A 23 -18.98 -1.15 19.06
N ALA A 24 -17.89 -0.75 19.72
CA ALA A 24 -17.93 0.25 20.78
C ALA A 24 -18.50 1.61 20.34
N GLY A 25 -18.30 1.99 19.07
CA GLY A 25 -18.91 3.18 18.47
C GLY A 25 -20.43 3.08 18.36
N LEU A 26 -20.95 1.93 17.91
CA LEU A 26 -22.39 1.66 17.83
C LEU A 26 -23.03 1.70 19.22
N TRP A 27 -22.43 1.02 20.20
CA TRP A 27 -22.91 1.03 21.57
C TRP A 27 -22.89 2.44 22.18
N GLY A 28 -21.85 3.23 21.91
CA GLY A 28 -21.76 4.63 22.34
C GLY A 28 -22.87 5.50 21.74
N GLN A 29 -23.15 5.34 20.46
CA GLN A 29 -24.26 6.04 19.79
C GLN A 29 -25.61 5.64 20.35
N LEU A 30 -25.83 4.34 20.61
CA LEU A 30 -27.09 3.84 21.16
C LEU A 30 -27.36 4.37 22.58
N ILE A 31 -26.32 4.47 23.41
CA ILE A 31 -26.39 5.07 24.76
C ILE A 31 -26.80 6.56 24.68
N VAL A 32 -26.15 7.35 23.81
CA VAL A 32 -26.47 8.77 23.64
C VAL A 32 -27.86 8.96 23.06
N PHE A 33 -28.22 8.17 22.05
CA PHE A 33 -29.51 8.22 21.38
C PHE A 33 -30.65 7.85 22.33
N MET A 34 -30.44 6.88 23.24
CA MET A 34 -31.40 6.57 24.29
C MET A 34 -31.68 7.75 25.22
N GLY A 35 -30.67 8.59 25.49
CA GLY A 35 -30.87 9.84 26.23
C GLY A 35 -31.86 10.79 25.56
N SER A 36 -31.87 10.84 24.23
CA SER A 36 -32.75 11.73 23.44
C SER A 36 -34.22 11.27 23.37
N PHE A 37 -34.53 10.02 23.74
CA PHE A 37 -35.90 9.52 23.86
C PHE A 37 -36.59 9.88 25.17
N ILE A 38 -35.81 10.31 26.18
CA ILE A 38 -36.30 10.49 27.55
C ILE A 38 -37.10 11.80 27.70
N SER A 39 -37.01 12.74 26.75
CA SER A 39 -37.85 13.94 26.56
C SER A 39 -38.59 14.43 27.81
N VAL A 40 -37.87 14.78 28.87
CA VAL A 40 -38.47 15.23 30.13
C VAL A 40 -38.93 16.67 29.96
N THR A 41 -40.24 16.89 29.82
CA THR A 41 -40.84 18.23 29.78
C THR A 41 -41.46 18.59 31.14
N ASN A 42 -41.41 19.86 31.51
CA ASN A 42 -42.05 20.40 32.72
C ASN A 42 -42.91 21.62 32.34
N PRO A 43 -44.24 21.62 32.56
CA PRO A 43 -45.06 20.54 33.12
C PRO A 43 -45.12 19.30 32.20
N PRO A 44 -45.35 18.09 32.74
CA PRO A 44 -45.45 16.88 31.94
C PRO A 44 -46.75 16.89 31.13
N VAL A 45 -46.63 17.01 29.81
CA VAL A 45 -47.77 16.93 28.87
C VAL A 45 -47.66 15.60 28.14
N TYR A 46 -48.67 14.74 28.29
CA TYR A 46 -48.70 13.40 27.69
C TYR A 46 -49.45 13.45 26.36
N ASP A 47 -48.75 13.82 25.29
CA ASP A 47 -49.26 13.66 23.92
C ASP A 47 -48.65 12.39 23.30
N TYR A 48 -49.43 11.31 23.29
CA TYR A 48 -49.00 10.04 22.73
C TYR A 48 -48.76 10.11 21.23
N ALA A 49 -49.55 10.89 20.48
CA ALA A 49 -49.40 11.01 19.04
C ALA A 49 -48.10 11.73 18.68
N ALA A 50 -47.81 12.84 19.36
CA ALA A 50 -46.54 13.55 19.23
C ALA A 50 -45.36 12.67 19.66
N PHE A 51 -45.48 11.93 20.77
CA PHE A 51 -44.43 11.02 21.23
C PHE A 51 -44.11 9.92 20.21
N PHE A 52 -45.12 9.26 19.63
CA PHE A 52 -44.92 8.25 18.60
C PHE A 52 -44.31 8.84 17.33
N ASN A 53 -44.80 10.01 16.89
CA ASN A 53 -44.30 10.67 15.69
C ASN A 53 -42.84 11.14 15.84
N ASP A 54 -42.48 11.71 16.99
CA ASP A 54 -41.11 12.13 17.30
C ASP A 54 -40.14 10.96 17.37
N ASN A 55 -40.58 9.84 17.94
CA ASN A 55 -39.72 8.67 18.06
C ASN A 55 -39.57 7.93 16.74
N LEU A 56 -40.64 7.84 15.95
CA LEU A 56 -40.61 7.29 14.60
C LEU A 56 -39.70 8.14 13.69
N SER A 57 -39.81 9.47 13.75
CA SER A 57 -38.96 10.38 12.96
C SER A 57 -37.48 10.26 13.32
N LYS A 58 -37.14 10.12 14.61
CA LYS A 58 -35.76 9.88 15.07
C LYS A 58 -35.19 8.56 14.51
N ILE A 59 -35.96 7.47 14.57
CA ILE A 59 -35.52 6.16 14.07
C ILE A 59 -35.32 6.21 12.54
N VAL A 60 -36.30 6.78 11.82
CA VAL A 60 -36.26 6.91 10.36
C VAL A 60 -35.10 7.82 9.94
N GLY A 61 -34.89 8.95 10.61
CA GLY A 61 -33.78 9.87 10.34
C GLY A 61 -32.41 9.23 10.52
N VAL A 62 -32.20 8.48 11.63
CA VAL A 62 -30.95 7.73 11.85
C VAL A 62 -30.78 6.63 10.80
N GLY A 63 -31.86 5.92 10.44
CA GLY A 63 -31.85 4.90 9.39
C GLY A 63 -31.44 5.47 8.02
N PHE A 64 -31.98 6.63 7.63
CA PHE A 64 -31.60 7.31 6.40
C PHE A 64 -30.16 7.80 6.42
N ALA A 65 -29.67 8.35 7.54
CA ALA A 65 -28.28 8.76 7.67
C ALA A 65 -27.34 7.55 7.54
N TRP A 66 -27.66 6.42 8.18
CA TRP A 66 -26.91 5.18 8.04
C TRP A 66 -26.91 4.67 6.60
N LEU A 67 -28.06 4.65 5.94
CA LEU A 67 -28.18 4.23 4.53
C LEU A 67 -27.37 5.13 3.60
N ALA A 68 -27.44 6.45 3.80
CA ALA A 68 -26.63 7.41 3.05
C ALA A 68 -25.13 7.13 3.24
N PHE A 69 -24.69 6.89 4.48
CA PHE A 69 -23.30 6.49 4.72
C PHE A 69 -22.95 5.15 4.12
N ALA A 70 -23.82 4.14 4.15
CA ALA A 70 -23.55 2.83 3.56
C ALA A 70 -23.41 2.92 2.03
N VAL A 71 -24.23 3.75 1.38
CA VAL A 71 -24.18 3.99 -0.08
C VAL A 71 -23.00 4.88 -0.47
N LEU A 72 -22.71 5.92 0.30
CA LEU A 72 -21.63 6.88 0.03
C LEU A 72 -20.28 6.49 0.65
N SER A 73 -20.21 5.37 1.37
CA SER A 73 -19.02 4.94 2.11
C SER A 73 -17.80 4.95 1.18
N PRO A 74 -16.71 5.65 1.56
CA PRO A 74 -15.51 5.70 0.75
C PRO A 74 -14.98 4.29 0.52
N GLY A 75 -14.55 4.02 -0.71
CA GLY A 75 -14.09 2.69 -1.13
C GLY A 75 -13.04 2.11 -0.19
N SER A 76 -13.11 0.79 0.04
CA SER A 76 -12.21 0.05 0.93
C SER A 76 -10.74 0.45 0.76
N ASP A 77 -10.07 0.75 1.88
CA ASP A 77 -8.65 1.11 1.95
C ASP A 77 -7.75 0.08 1.24
N ALA A 78 -8.15 -1.20 1.26
CA ALA A 78 -7.47 -2.29 0.55
C ALA A 78 -7.49 -2.13 -0.97
N ARG A 79 -8.52 -1.51 -1.56
CA ARG A 79 -8.58 -1.23 -3.01
C ARG A 79 -7.67 -0.04 -3.36
N LYS A 80 -7.65 0.99 -2.51
CA LYS A 80 -6.75 2.15 -2.65
C LYS A 80 -5.28 1.70 -2.56
N GLY A 81 -4.94 0.88 -1.56
CA GLY A 81 -3.63 0.26 -1.41
C GLY A 81 -3.15 -0.49 -2.64
N ARG A 82 -4.02 -1.37 -3.18
CA ARG A 82 -3.72 -2.13 -4.40
C ARG A 82 -3.44 -1.24 -5.61
N ARG A 83 -4.17 -0.12 -5.78
CA ARG A 83 -3.95 0.82 -6.89
C ARG A 83 -2.57 1.49 -6.79
N HIS A 84 -2.20 1.96 -5.61
CA HIS A 84 -0.89 2.58 -5.38
C HIS A 84 0.27 1.58 -5.57
N ILE A 85 0.13 0.33 -5.09
CA ILE A 85 1.13 -0.71 -5.35
C ILE A 85 1.27 -0.98 -6.84
N ARG A 86 0.16 -1.14 -7.59
CA ARG A 86 0.24 -1.35 -9.05
C ARG A 86 0.87 -0.16 -9.78
N ALA A 87 0.54 1.07 -9.38
CA ALA A 87 1.15 2.27 -9.94
C ALA A 87 2.67 2.28 -9.70
N LEU A 88 3.11 2.04 -8.47
CA LEU A 88 4.52 1.95 -8.12
C LEU A 88 5.28 0.90 -8.97
N ARG A 89 4.68 -0.27 -9.19
CA ARG A 89 5.26 -1.32 -10.04
C ARG A 89 5.36 -0.89 -11.50
N ARG A 90 4.34 -0.24 -12.04
CA ARG A 90 4.38 0.30 -13.41
C ARG A 90 5.51 1.30 -13.60
N HIS A 91 5.63 2.27 -12.69
CA HIS A 91 6.70 3.26 -12.73
C HIS A 91 8.07 2.61 -12.58
N PHE A 92 8.20 1.57 -11.75
CA PHE A 92 9.47 0.86 -11.65
C PHE A 92 9.81 0.05 -12.91
N VAL A 93 8.84 -0.61 -13.55
CA VAL A 93 9.06 -1.29 -14.84
C VAL A 93 9.53 -0.29 -15.90
N ASP A 94 8.96 0.93 -15.91
CA ASP A 94 9.45 2.03 -16.75
C ASP A 94 10.90 2.37 -16.43
N GLN A 95 11.27 2.47 -15.13
CA GLN A 95 12.65 2.70 -14.70
C GLN A 95 13.63 1.58 -15.02
N LEU A 96 13.19 0.35 -15.31
CA LEU A 96 14.05 -0.74 -15.79
C LEU A 96 14.20 -0.76 -17.31
N SER A 97 13.37 -0.01 -18.05
CA SER A 97 13.39 0.01 -19.50
C SER A 97 14.64 0.71 -20.06
N ARG A 98 14.98 0.52 -21.34
CA ARG A 98 16.16 1.18 -21.92
C ARG A 98 16.06 2.72 -21.88
N HIS A 99 14.86 3.24 -22.09
CA HIS A 99 14.56 4.67 -22.12
C HIS A 99 13.34 4.95 -21.23
N PRO A 100 13.54 5.22 -19.93
CA PRO A 100 12.45 5.54 -19.01
C PRO A 100 11.78 6.86 -19.40
N GLN A 101 10.48 6.98 -19.15
CA GLN A 101 9.76 8.23 -19.37
C GLN A 101 10.03 9.26 -18.27
N HIS A 102 10.21 8.79 -17.04
CA HIS A 102 10.49 9.64 -15.88
C HIS A 102 11.99 9.68 -15.58
N SER A 103 12.48 10.84 -15.17
CA SER A 103 13.83 10.97 -14.62
C SER A 103 13.98 10.22 -13.30
N GLU A 104 15.22 9.98 -12.88
CA GLU A 104 15.53 9.34 -11.59
C GLU A 104 14.86 10.08 -10.41
N HIS A 105 15.00 11.41 -10.38
CA HIS A 105 14.47 12.26 -9.32
C HIS A 105 12.93 12.29 -9.29
N GLU A 106 12.29 12.26 -10.46
CA GLU A 106 10.83 12.15 -10.56
C GLU A 106 10.34 10.81 -10.02
N PHE A 107 11.01 9.72 -10.38
CA PHE A 107 10.68 8.41 -9.85
C PHE A 107 10.87 8.35 -8.34
N GLU A 108 11.97 8.87 -7.82
CA GLU A 108 12.23 8.95 -6.38
C GLU A 108 11.12 9.70 -5.64
N SER A 109 10.72 10.85 -6.17
CA SER A 109 9.60 11.65 -5.64
C SER A 109 8.28 10.88 -5.65
N LEU A 110 8.00 10.12 -6.73
CA LEU A 110 6.80 9.27 -6.84
C LEU A 110 6.81 8.13 -5.82
N VAL A 111 7.96 7.49 -5.62
CA VAL A 111 8.13 6.45 -4.60
C VAL A 111 7.84 7.04 -3.22
N TYR A 112 8.46 8.16 -2.86
CA TYR A 112 8.21 8.81 -1.58
C TYR A 112 6.74 9.22 -1.40
N HIS A 113 6.10 9.75 -2.45
CA HIS A 113 4.68 10.10 -2.40
C HIS A 113 3.81 8.87 -2.11
N HIS A 114 4.03 7.75 -2.81
CA HIS A 114 3.28 6.53 -2.58
C HIS A 114 3.56 5.89 -1.22
N VAL A 115 4.81 5.97 -0.74
CA VAL A 115 5.19 5.54 0.61
C VAL A 115 4.44 6.35 1.66
N SER A 116 4.42 7.67 1.53
CA SER A 116 3.72 8.56 2.46
C SER A 116 2.21 8.28 2.48
N GLN A 117 1.57 8.15 1.31
CA GLN A 117 0.15 7.86 1.19
C GLN A 117 -0.26 6.50 1.80
N LEU A 118 0.60 5.49 1.68
CA LEU A 118 0.32 4.14 2.21
C LEU A 118 0.80 3.92 3.63
N SER A 119 1.71 4.76 4.15
CA SER A 119 2.06 4.77 5.57
C SER A 119 0.86 5.04 6.48
N GLN A 120 -0.15 5.75 5.95
CA GLN A 120 -1.41 6.08 6.62
C GLN A 120 -2.47 4.97 6.50
N SER A 121 -2.25 3.93 5.69
CA SER A 121 -3.22 2.83 5.52
C SER A 121 -3.31 1.94 6.76
N LYS A 122 -4.51 1.44 7.07
CA LYS A 122 -4.73 0.52 8.21
C LYS A 122 -4.12 -0.87 7.98
N ASP A 123 -3.76 -1.22 6.76
CA ASP A 123 -3.14 -2.49 6.42
C ASP A 123 -1.65 -2.51 6.81
N ALA A 124 -1.35 -3.16 7.94
CA ALA A 124 0.02 -3.28 8.44
C ALA A 124 0.94 -4.09 7.52
N LEU A 125 0.39 -5.09 6.80
CA LEU A 125 1.18 -5.93 5.89
C LEU A 125 1.55 -5.14 4.64
N ALA A 126 0.58 -4.47 4.01
CA ALA A 126 0.85 -3.60 2.86
C ALA A 126 1.86 -2.50 3.19
N ARG A 127 1.78 -1.94 4.41
CA ARG A 127 2.71 -0.89 4.88
C ARG A 127 4.14 -1.40 5.04
N ARG A 128 4.35 -2.53 5.73
CA ARG A 128 5.69 -3.13 5.88
C ARG A 128 6.27 -3.53 4.53
N TRP A 129 5.44 -4.12 3.68
CA TRP A 129 5.84 -4.48 2.34
C TRP A 129 6.29 -3.25 1.57
N LEU A 130 5.49 -2.19 1.56
CA LEU A 130 5.84 -1.02 0.79
C LEU A 130 7.10 -0.32 1.30
N LEU A 131 7.30 -0.20 2.62
CA LEU A 131 8.52 0.42 3.16
C LEU A 131 9.78 -0.36 2.76
N ARG A 132 9.74 -1.68 2.92
CA ARG A 132 10.88 -2.53 2.56
C ARG A 132 11.15 -2.49 1.05
N TRP A 133 10.09 -2.53 0.25
CA TRP A 133 10.20 -2.59 -1.19
C TRP A 133 10.52 -1.24 -1.81
N GLY A 134 10.00 -0.13 -1.28
CA GLY A 134 10.35 1.22 -1.74
C GLY A 134 11.86 1.44 -1.75
N VAL A 135 12.55 1.02 -0.68
CA VAL A 135 14.03 1.09 -0.61
C VAL A 135 14.69 0.20 -1.67
N VAL A 136 14.22 -1.03 -1.88
CA VAL A 136 14.78 -1.94 -2.89
C VAL A 136 14.62 -1.37 -4.31
N LEU A 137 13.43 -0.85 -4.62
CA LEU A 137 13.13 -0.27 -5.94
C LEU A 137 13.98 0.98 -6.20
N LEU A 138 14.15 1.85 -5.20
CA LEU A 138 15.04 3.01 -5.30
C LEU A 138 16.48 2.59 -5.55
N ASN A 139 17.03 1.66 -4.74
CA ASN A 139 18.38 1.15 -4.93
C ASN A 139 18.60 0.54 -6.31
N CYS A 140 17.63 -0.24 -6.81
CA CYS A 140 17.69 -0.77 -8.17
C CYS A 140 17.70 0.36 -9.20
N SER A 141 16.81 1.34 -9.08
CA SER A 141 16.72 2.49 -9.97
C SER A 141 18.04 3.26 -10.03
N HIS A 142 18.63 3.59 -8.89
CA HIS A 142 19.90 4.32 -8.81
C HIS A 142 21.03 3.60 -9.56
N VAL A 143 21.17 2.29 -9.36
CA VAL A 143 22.24 1.53 -10.05
C VAL A 143 21.98 1.46 -11.55
N VAL A 144 20.72 1.32 -11.98
CA VAL A 144 20.37 1.29 -13.41
C VAL A 144 20.63 2.65 -14.06
N TRP A 145 20.33 3.76 -13.38
CA TRP A 145 20.69 5.11 -13.85
C TRP A 145 22.19 5.31 -13.94
N GLN A 146 22.95 4.88 -12.92
CA GLN A 146 24.40 4.91 -12.97
C GLN A 146 24.96 4.10 -14.15
N LEU A 147 24.37 2.94 -14.46
CA LEU A 147 24.75 2.17 -15.64
C LEU A 147 24.44 2.94 -16.92
N ARG A 148 23.26 3.57 -17.05
CA ARG A 148 22.90 4.37 -18.24
C ARG A 148 23.83 5.57 -18.46
N GLU A 149 24.20 6.26 -17.39
CA GLU A 149 25.07 7.43 -17.43
C GLU A 149 26.54 7.08 -17.67
N TRP A 150 26.90 5.79 -17.54
CA TRP A 150 28.26 5.33 -17.78
C TRP A 150 28.66 5.59 -19.25
N GLU A 151 29.49 6.62 -19.44
CA GLU A 151 29.92 7.12 -20.75
C GLU A 151 30.81 6.11 -21.48
N THR A 152 30.41 5.74 -22.70
CA THR A 152 31.23 4.93 -23.61
C THR A 152 30.89 5.30 -25.04
N ARG A 153 31.44 6.42 -25.53
CA ARG A 153 31.47 6.65 -26.97
C ARG A 153 32.44 5.62 -27.58
N SER A 154 31.88 4.66 -28.33
CA SER A 154 32.58 3.62 -29.11
C SER A 154 33.45 2.62 -28.34
N ASP A 155 32.90 1.99 -27.30
CA ASP A 155 33.57 0.91 -26.56
C ASP A 155 32.73 -0.40 -26.64
N PRO A 156 33.30 -1.59 -26.93
CA PRO A 156 32.60 -2.87 -26.79
C PRO A 156 31.93 -3.07 -25.41
N LEU A 157 32.44 -2.45 -24.34
CA LEU A 157 31.81 -2.49 -23.02
C LEU A 157 30.43 -1.80 -22.97
N ALA A 158 30.15 -0.86 -23.87
CA ALA A 158 28.82 -0.25 -24.01
C ALA A 158 27.75 -1.30 -24.39
N GLN A 159 28.13 -2.28 -25.21
CA GLN A 159 27.24 -3.37 -25.62
C GLN A 159 26.93 -4.29 -24.44
N VAL A 160 27.93 -4.55 -23.58
CA VAL A 160 27.75 -5.34 -22.36
C VAL A 160 26.82 -4.64 -21.39
N ARG A 161 27.00 -3.33 -21.17
CA ARG A 161 26.08 -2.50 -20.38
C ARG A 161 24.65 -2.59 -20.92
N ASP A 162 24.47 -2.35 -22.22
CA ASP A 162 23.15 -2.36 -22.86
C ASP A 162 22.49 -3.75 -22.78
N LEU A 163 23.27 -4.82 -22.88
CA LEU A 163 22.82 -6.19 -22.63
C LEU A 163 22.31 -6.34 -21.19
N CYS A 164 23.10 -5.91 -20.19
CA CYS A 164 22.70 -5.97 -18.78
C CYS A 164 21.39 -5.23 -18.51
N ILE A 165 21.20 -4.03 -19.08
CA ILE A 165 19.94 -3.28 -18.96
C ILE A 165 18.78 -4.03 -19.63
N ASN A 166 19.02 -4.63 -20.81
CA ASN A 166 17.98 -5.38 -21.51
C ASN A 166 17.52 -6.64 -20.75
N LEU A 167 18.40 -7.30 -19.99
CA LEU A 167 18.05 -8.44 -19.13
C LEU A 167 17.04 -8.08 -18.02
N LEU A 168 16.88 -6.79 -17.70
CA LEU A 168 15.96 -6.33 -16.65
C LEU A 168 14.50 -6.29 -17.08
N ARG A 169 14.22 -6.29 -18.39
CA ARG A 169 12.90 -6.03 -18.97
C ARG A 169 11.79 -6.90 -18.38
N ASP A 170 12.07 -8.18 -18.16
CA ASP A 170 11.07 -9.16 -17.75
C ASP A 170 11.15 -9.54 -16.26
N VAL A 171 12.08 -8.93 -15.50
CA VAL A 171 12.25 -9.21 -14.06
C VAL A 171 10.99 -8.84 -13.28
N MET A 172 10.26 -7.82 -13.73
CA MET A 172 9.09 -7.31 -13.04
C MET A 172 7.93 -6.99 -13.99
N SER A 173 6.71 -7.11 -13.49
CA SER A 173 5.47 -6.70 -14.16
C SER A 173 4.58 -5.94 -13.18
N GLU A 174 3.47 -5.38 -13.68
CA GLU A 174 2.44 -4.78 -12.80
C GLU A 174 1.90 -5.79 -11.76
N ARG A 175 1.88 -7.08 -12.12
CA ARG A 175 1.40 -8.16 -11.25
C ARG A 175 2.39 -8.55 -10.16
N GLY A 176 3.66 -8.15 -10.30
CA GLY A 176 4.73 -8.37 -9.34
C GLY A 176 6.01 -8.83 -10.00
N VAL A 177 6.95 -9.25 -9.15
CA VAL A 177 8.24 -9.83 -9.57
C VAL A 177 8.01 -11.18 -10.25
N GLN A 178 8.67 -11.39 -11.38
CA GLN A 178 8.62 -12.64 -12.12
C GLN A 178 9.82 -13.50 -11.69
N GLN A 179 9.56 -14.51 -10.85
CA GLN A 179 10.63 -15.28 -10.19
C GLN A 179 11.55 -16.02 -11.16
N ARG A 180 11.01 -16.60 -12.24
CA ARG A 180 11.81 -17.31 -13.26
C ARG A 180 12.72 -16.34 -14.04
N PRO A 181 12.21 -15.25 -14.66
CA PRO A 181 13.05 -14.23 -15.27
C PRO A 181 14.08 -13.64 -14.30
N LEU A 182 13.68 -13.32 -13.06
CA LEU A 182 14.59 -12.80 -12.05
C LEU A 182 15.80 -13.73 -11.83
N ALA A 183 15.54 -15.02 -11.61
CA ALA A 183 16.61 -16.00 -11.38
C ALA A 183 17.56 -16.09 -12.59
N SER A 184 17.02 -16.15 -13.82
CA SER A 184 17.85 -16.17 -15.03
C SER A 184 18.67 -14.88 -15.20
N THR A 185 18.07 -13.73 -14.90
CA THR A 185 18.76 -12.43 -14.98
C THR A 185 19.88 -12.34 -13.95
N LEU A 186 19.64 -12.77 -12.70
CA LEU A 186 20.65 -12.79 -11.65
C LEU A 186 21.83 -13.69 -12.02
N GLN A 187 21.56 -14.89 -12.55
CA GLN A 187 22.61 -15.81 -12.99
C GLN A 187 23.45 -15.20 -14.13
N GLU A 188 22.81 -14.54 -15.09
CA GLU A 188 23.50 -13.94 -16.22
C GLU A 188 24.31 -12.69 -15.82
N LEU A 189 23.77 -11.85 -14.92
CA LEU A 189 24.51 -10.71 -14.37
C LEU A 189 25.77 -11.16 -13.60
N LEU A 190 25.67 -12.23 -12.82
CA LEU A 190 26.80 -12.80 -12.09
C LEU A 190 27.87 -13.33 -13.07
N ARG A 191 27.43 -14.08 -14.11
CA ARG A 191 28.32 -14.59 -15.16
C ARG A 191 29.08 -13.47 -15.87
N ILE A 192 28.39 -12.39 -16.23
CA ILE A 192 29.00 -11.23 -16.90
C ILE A 192 29.98 -10.54 -15.94
N CYS A 193 29.60 -10.35 -14.67
CA CYS A 193 30.46 -9.77 -13.65
C CYS A 193 31.77 -10.55 -13.48
N ASP A 194 31.70 -11.88 -13.42
CA ASP A 194 32.89 -12.74 -13.29
C ASP A 194 33.82 -12.61 -14.50
N VAL A 195 33.28 -12.62 -15.72
CA VAL A 195 34.08 -12.46 -16.94
C VAL A 195 34.78 -11.09 -16.97
N LEU A 196 34.07 -10.02 -16.62
CA LEU A 196 34.62 -8.66 -16.61
C LEU A 196 35.68 -8.45 -15.51
N ASN A 197 35.52 -9.08 -14.35
CA ASN A 197 36.49 -9.00 -13.25
C ASN A 197 37.86 -9.59 -13.61
N HIS A 198 37.89 -10.65 -14.43
CA HIS A 198 39.13 -11.26 -14.91
C HIS A 198 39.80 -10.45 -16.02
N HIS A 199 39.14 -9.43 -16.56
CA HIS A 199 39.70 -8.57 -17.58
C HIS A 199 40.79 -7.64 -17.00
N HIS A 200 41.82 -7.36 -17.79
CA HIS A 200 42.93 -6.50 -17.37
C HIS A 200 42.60 -5.00 -17.44
N GLN A 201 41.59 -4.61 -18.22
CA GLN A 201 41.22 -3.21 -18.37
C GLN A 201 40.50 -2.67 -17.12
N PRO A 202 40.88 -1.49 -16.61
CA PRO A 202 40.25 -0.90 -15.44
C PRO A 202 38.76 -0.58 -15.66
N ALA A 203 38.39 -0.09 -16.84
CA ALA A 203 37.00 0.21 -17.21
C ALA A 203 36.09 -1.04 -17.15
N ALA A 204 36.61 -2.21 -17.51
CA ALA A 204 35.87 -3.47 -17.41
C ALA A 204 35.59 -3.85 -15.93
N ARG A 205 36.54 -3.58 -15.03
CA ARG A 205 36.38 -3.81 -13.59
C ARG A 205 35.41 -2.82 -12.94
N GLU A 206 35.42 -1.56 -13.38
CA GLU A 206 34.42 -0.57 -12.96
C GLU A 206 33.01 -0.98 -13.38
N LEU A 207 32.85 -1.45 -14.62
CA LEU A 207 31.58 -1.99 -15.10
C LEU A 207 31.17 -3.25 -14.31
N ALA A 208 32.11 -4.16 -14.02
CA ALA A 208 31.86 -5.32 -13.18
C ALA A 208 31.33 -4.91 -11.79
N ALA A 209 31.94 -3.90 -11.16
CA ALA A 209 31.49 -3.38 -9.87
C ALA A 209 30.08 -2.76 -9.93
N ALA A 210 29.71 -2.10 -11.03
CA ALA A 210 28.36 -1.61 -11.25
C ALA A 210 27.34 -2.76 -11.44
N ILE A 211 27.69 -3.76 -12.25
CA ILE A 211 26.87 -4.96 -12.48
C ILE A 211 26.70 -5.79 -11.19
N TRP A 212 27.74 -5.90 -10.37
CA TRP A 212 27.67 -6.54 -9.07
C TRP A 212 26.70 -5.82 -8.13
N ARG A 213 26.75 -4.49 -8.08
CA ARG A 213 25.80 -3.69 -7.29
C ARG A 213 24.37 -3.87 -7.79
N LEU A 214 24.18 -3.99 -9.11
CA LEU A 214 22.88 -4.28 -9.70
C LEU A 214 22.38 -5.67 -9.28
N TYR A 215 23.25 -6.68 -9.33
CA TYR A 215 22.95 -8.03 -8.83
C TYR A 215 22.53 -8.00 -7.35
N CYS A 216 23.28 -7.32 -6.48
CA CYS A 216 22.94 -7.20 -5.05
C CYS A 216 21.63 -6.44 -4.79
N ALA A 217 21.30 -5.45 -5.61
CA ALA A 217 20.04 -4.73 -5.50
C ALA A 217 18.86 -5.62 -5.95
N LEU A 218 19.01 -6.32 -7.07
CA LEU A 218 17.99 -7.20 -7.64
C LEU A 218 17.78 -8.49 -6.86
N SER A 219 18.80 -9.06 -6.21
CA SER A 219 18.66 -10.29 -5.41
C SER A 219 17.71 -10.10 -4.22
N GLN A 220 17.57 -8.88 -3.73
CA GLN A 220 16.56 -8.55 -2.72
C GLN A 220 15.13 -8.78 -3.23
N LEU A 221 14.93 -8.75 -4.56
CA LEU A 221 13.65 -9.04 -5.18
C LEU A 221 13.26 -10.53 -5.09
N GLU A 222 14.18 -11.46 -4.82
CA GLU A 222 13.84 -12.88 -4.66
C GLU A 222 12.91 -13.12 -3.47
N GLN A 223 13.01 -12.25 -2.47
CA GLN A 223 12.16 -12.27 -1.28
C GLN A 223 10.76 -11.69 -1.54
N ALA A 224 10.41 -11.36 -2.79
CA ALA A 224 9.06 -10.93 -3.15
C ALA A 224 8.07 -12.05 -2.92
N PRO A 225 6.90 -11.74 -2.35
CA PRO A 225 5.73 -12.58 -2.51
C PRO A 225 5.49 -12.80 -4.01
N ILE A 226 5.25 -14.06 -4.37
CA ILE A 226 4.97 -14.47 -5.75
C ILE A 226 3.82 -13.62 -6.30
N ALA A 227 3.90 -13.20 -7.57
CA ALA A 227 2.86 -12.43 -8.24
C ALA A 227 1.46 -13.03 -7.95
N GLY A 228 0.53 -12.21 -7.45
CA GLY A 228 -0.82 -12.62 -7.03
C GLY A 228 -1.03 -12.80 -5.52
N THR A 229 0.01 -13.13 -4.75
CA THR A 229 -0.15 -13.54 -3.33
C THR A 229 -0.49 -12.41 -2.35
N ILE A 230 -0.12 -11.16 -2.65
CA ILE A 230 -0.36 -10.00 -1.74
C ILE A 230 -1.84 -9.56 -1.74
N GLY A 231 -2.67 -10.07 -2.67
CA GLY A 231 -4.03 -9.55 -2.89
C GLY A 231 -5.17 -10.55 -2.95
N GLU A 232 -4.92 -11.87 -2.97
CA GLU A 232 -5.98 -12.87 -3.17
C GLU A 232 -6.53 -13.51 -1.88
N LYS A 233 -5.85 -13.41 -0.73
CA LYS A 233 -6.30 -14.08 0.50
C LYS A 233 -7.45 -13.40 1.25
N THR A 234 -8.18 -12.47 0.62
CA THR A 234 -9.37 -11.82 1.22
C THR A 234 -10.50 -11.73 0.20
N THR A 235 -10.99 -12.90 -0.22
CA THR A 235 -12.38 -13.08 -0.64
C THR A 235 -13.05 -13.96 0.39
#